data_AF-A0A814ENF7-F1
#
_entry.id   AF-A0A814ENF7-F1
#
_cell.length_a   1.000
_cell.length_b   1.000
_cell.length_c   1.000
_cell.angle_alpha   90.00
_cell.angle_beta   90.00
_cell.angle_gamma   90.00
#
_symmetry.space_group_name_H-M   'P 1'
#
loop_
_entity.id
_entity.type
_entity.pdbx_description
1 polymer ?
#
loop_
_entity_poly.entity_id
_entity_poly.type
_entity_poly.pdbx_seq_one_letter_code
_entity_poly.pdbx_strand_id
1 'polypeptide(L)' 'MGQVTAIPDATQRGHAAQIRQMDDNRSRAMLNSGERNFVNSVIHGRSELHTPSMDARLQDLTTRFTPNNPYGPPNRPDL' A
#
# COMPACT_ATOMS: atom_id res chain seq x y z
N MET A 1 4.34 -20.14 12.44
CA MET A 1 3.59 -19.46 11.37
C MET A 1 3.35 -18.04 11.84
N GLY A 2 4.01 -17.04 11.23
CA GLY A 2 3.86 -15.64 11.66
C GLY A 2 2.46 -15.14 11.33
N GLN A 3 1.73 -14.62 12.32
CA GLN A 3 0.47 -13.94 12.07
C GLN A 3 0.76 -12.70 11.23
N VAL A 4 0.32 -12.70 9.97
CA VAL A 4 0.23 -11.47 9.17
C VAL A 4 -0.95 -10.70 9.75
N THR A 5 -0.67 -9.73 10.60
CA THR A 5 -1.69 -8.88 11.21
C THR A 5 -2.43 -8.17 10.09
N ALA A 6 -3.73 -8.45 9.93
CA ALA A 6 -4.56 -7.78 8.94
C ALA A 6 -4.47 -6.26 9.13
N ILE A 7 -4.16 -5.54 8.06
CA ILE A 7 -4.08 -4.09 8.12
C ILE A 7 -5.52 -3.55 8.16
N PRO A 8 -5.88 -2.64 9.10
CA PRO A 8 -7.21 -2.05 9.11
C PRO A 8 -7.54 -1.39 7.75
N ASP A 9 -8.78 -1.54 7.28
CA ASP A 9 -9.21 -1.06 5.95
C ASP A 9 -8.96 0.44 5.73
N ALA A 10 -9.13 1.26 6.78
CA ALA A 10 -8.79 2.67 6.73
C ALA A 10 -7.28 2.92 6.48
N THR A 11 -6.41 2.12 7.08
CA THR A 11 -4.96 2.21 6.91
C THR A 11 -4.53 1.77 5.51
N GLN A 12 -5.14 0.71 4.98
CA GLN A 12 -4.89 0.24 3.61
C GLN A 12 -5.31 1.29 2.57
N ARG A 13 -6.50 1.88 2.73
CA ARG A 13 -6.97 2.97 1.86
C ARG A 13 -6.03 4.18 1.93
N GLY A 14 -5.54 4.52 3.13
CA GLY A 14 -4.55 5.58 3.31
C GLY A 14 -3.26 5.32 2.55
N HIS A 15 -2.70 4.11 2.65
CA HIS A 15 -1.49 3.71 1.91
C HIS A 15 -1.71 3.74 0.40
N ALA A 16 -2.82 3.18 -0.07
CA ALA A 16 -3.16 3.14 -1.47
C ALA A 16 -3.35 4.57 -2.04
N ALA A 17 -4.06 5.44 -1.33
CA ALA A 17 -4.26 6.83 -1.74
C ALA A 17 -2.93 7.59 -1.85
N GLN A 18 -2.01 7.39 -0.89
CA GLN A 18 -0.68 8.01 -0.93
C GLN A 18 0.16 7.54 -2.13
N ILE A 19 0.18 6.22 -2.38
CA ILE A 19 0.86 5.65 -3.55
C ILE A 19 0.30 6.26 -4.85
N ARG A 20 -1.03 6.38 -4.95
CA ARG A 20 -1.69 6.97 -6.12
C ARG A 20 -1.36 8.45 -6.29
N GLN A 21 -1.37 9.22 -5.20
CA GLN A 21 -1.03 10.64 -5.22
C GLN A 21 0.41 10.87 -5.72
N MET A 22 1.37 10.04 -5.29
CA MET A 22 2.74 10.15 -5.78
C MET A 22 2.88 9.76 -7.25
N ASP A 23 2.20 8.70 -7.69
CA ASP A 23 2.17 8.28 -9.10
C ASP A 23 1.59 9.38 -10.00
N ASP A 24 0.54 10.08 -9.54
CA ASP A 24 -0.06 11.21 -10.25
C ASP A 24 0.82 12.46 -10.25
N ASN A 25 1.57 12.71 -9.17
CA ASN A 25 2.45 13.87 -9.05
C ASN A 25 3.76 13.75 -9.83
N ARG A 26 4.07 12.59 -10.43
CA ARG A 26 5.28 12.41 -11.25
C ARG A 26 4.98 12.52 -12.74
N SER A 27 5.88 13.16 -13.47
CA SER A 27 5.82 13.23 -14.94
C SER A 27 5.97 11.87 -15.64
N ARG A 28 6.46 10.85 -14.92
CA ARG A 28 6.56 9.46 -15.41
C ARG A 28 5.86 8.54 -14.42
N ALA A 29 4.96 7.71 -14.93
CA ALA A 29 4.27 6.68 -14.16
C ALA A 29 5.26 5.79 -13.40
N MET A 30 5.04 5.66 -12.10
CA MET A 30 5.80 4.79 -11.20
C MET A 30 5.16 3.41 -11.11
N LEU A 31 3.83 3.36 -11.16
CA LEU A 31 3.04 2.14 -11.16
C LEU A 31 2.83 1.66 -12.58
N ASN A 32 2.94 0.36 -12.80
CA ASN A 32 2.40 -0.24 -14.02
C ASN A 32 0.86 -0.28 -13.96
N SER A 33 0.21 -0.56 -15.10
CA SER A 33 -1.26 -0.58 -15.20
C SER A 33 -1.92 -1.55 -14.20
N GLY A 34 -1.28 -2.68 -13.89
CA GLY A 34 -1.80 -3.66 -12.93
C GLY A 34 -1.70 -3.20 -11.48
N GLU A 35 -0.60 -2.52 -11.11
CA GLU A 35 -0.42 -1.92 -9.79
C GLU A 35 -1.37 -0.74 -9.58
N ARG A 36 -1.57 0.10 -10.61
CA ARG A 36 -2.52 1.22 -10.56
C ARG A 36 -3.97 0.74 -10.38
N ASN A 37 -4.36 -0.31 -11.10
CA ASN A 37 -5.70 -0.92 -10.93
C ASN A 37 -5.89 -1.54 -9.55
N PHE A 38 -4.86 -2.19 -9.00
CA PHE A 38 -4.88 -2.74 -7.65
C PHE A 38 -5.05 -1.63 -6.61
N VAL A 39 -4.22 -0.60 -6.64
CA VAL A 39 -4.26 0.55 -5.71
C VAL A 39 -5.61 1.27 -5.79
N ASN A 40 -6.14 1.53 -6.99
CA ASN A 40 -7.48 2.11 -7.16
C ASN A 40 -8.59 1.21 -6.58
N SER A 41 -8.47 -0.11 -6.72
CA SER A 41 -9.45 -1.05 -6.15
C SER A 41 -9.45 -1.00 -4.62
N VAL A 42 -8.27 -0.89 -4.00
CA VAL A 42 -8.11 -0.72 -2.54
C VAL A 42 -8.70 0.61 -2.08
N ILE A 43 -8.45 1.72 -2.78
CA ILE A 43 -8.99 3.06 -2.44
C ILE A 43 -10.52 3.05 -2.44
N HIS A 44 -11.14 2.46 -3.46
CA HIS A 44 -12.59 2.50 -3.65
C HIS A 44 -13.36 1.42 -2.88
N GLY A 45 -12.71 0.67 -1.99
CA GLY A 45 -13.38 -0.31 -1.14
C GLY A 45 -13.94 -1.52 -1.90
N ARG A 46 -13.53 -1.75 -3.17
CA ARG A 46 -13.78 -3.03 -3.88
C ARG A 46 -12.99 -4.20 -3.28
N SER A 47 -12.28 -3.91 -2.21
CA SER A 47 -11.46 -4.76 -1.35
C SER A 47 -12.25 -5.69 -0.42
N GLU A 48 -13.57 -5.85 -0.56
CA GLU A 48 -14.37 -6.80 0.26
C GLU A 48 -13.83 -8.25 0.25
N LEU A 49 -12.87 -8.54 -0.62
CA LEU A 49 -12.09 -9.78 -0.72
C LEU A 49 -10.69 -9.71 -0.06
N HIS A 50 -10.46 -8.81 0.91
CA HIS A 50 -9.16 -8.60 1.55
C HIS A 50 -8.59 -9.91 2.10
N THR A 51 -7.49 -10.35 1.48
CA THR A 51 -6.72 -11.52 1.90
C THR A 51 -5.36 -11.06 2.42
N PRO A 52 -4.70 -11.81 3.30
CA PRO A 52 -3.35 -11.51 3.77
C PRO A 52 -2.32 -11.30 2.64
N SER A 53 -2.55 -11.91 1.46
CA SER A 53 -1.72 -11.72 0.27
C SER A 53 -1.87 -10.34 -0.37
N MET A 54 -3.06 -9.73 -0.28
CA MET A 54 -3.30 -8.36 -0.76
C MET A 54 -2.64 -7.33 0.17
N ASP A 55 -2.66 -7.57 1.48
CA ASP A 55 -1.98 -6.75 2.48
C ASP A 55 -0.48 -6.74 2.25
N ALA A 56 0.11 -7.93 2.06
CA ALA A 56 1.53 -8.06 1.75
C ALA A 56 1.89 -7.32 0.45
N ARG A 57 1.05 -7.42 -0.59
CA ARG A 57 1.27 -6.71 -1.86
C ARG A 57 1.17 -5.20 -1.71
N LEU A 58 0.21 -4.70 -0.93
CA LEU A 58 0.07 -3.28 -0.65
C LEU A 58 1.28 -2.77 0.15
N GLN A 59 1.70 -3.51 1.17
CA GLN A 59 2.86 -3.16 1.99
C GLN A 59 4.16 -3.15 1.21
N ASP A 60 4.32 -4.07 0.26
CA ASP A 60 5.46 -4.09 -0.66
C ASP A 60 5.46 -2.86 -1.59
N LEU A 61 4.30 -2.48 -2.15
CA LEU A 61 4.16 -1.24 -2.93
C LEU A 61 4.45 0.01 -2.07
N THR A 62 3.94 0.06 -0.84
CA THR A 62 4.20 1.13 0.12
C THR A 62 5.70 1.22 0.42
N THR A 63 6.38 0.11 0.65
CA THR A 63 7.84 0.12 0.90
C THR A 63 8.63 0.60 -0.31
N ARG A 64 8.26 0.14 -1.51
CA ARG A 64 8.93 0.51 -2.77
C ARG A 64 8.83 2.01 -3.09
N PHE A 65 7.69 2.63 -2.78
CA PHE A 65 7.39 3.99 -3.22
C PHE A 65 7.35 5.02 -2.09
N THR A 66 7.11 4.59 -0.84
CA THR A 66 7.11 5.43 0.37
C THR A 66 8.02 4.84 1.47
N PRO A 67 9.34 4.74 1.26
CA PRO A 67 10.25 4.14 2.26
C PRO A 67 10.29 4.89 3.60
N ASN A 68 9.81 6.14 3.66
CA ASN A 68 9.71 6.97 4.88
C ASN A 68 8.26 7.17 5.36
N ASN A 69 7.34 6.25 5.07
CA ASN A 69 5.93 6.41 5.46
C ASN A 69 5.77 6.45 7.00
N PRO A 70 5.29 7.55 7.61
CA PRO A 70 5.02 7.62 9.05
C PRO A 70 3.84 6.75 9.49
N TYR A 71 3.08 6.19 8.54
CA TYR A 71 1.97 5.25 8.76
C TYR A 71 2.32 3.80 8.37
N GLY A 72 3.58 3.52 8.03
CA GLY A 72 4.08 2.14 7.92
C GLY A 72 4.25 1.52 9.31
N PRO A 73 4.23 0.18 9.46
CA PRO A 73 4.66 -0.42 10.71
C PRO A 73 6.07 0.09 11.03
N PRO A 74 6.40 0.33 12.31
CA PRO A 74 7.65 0.95 12.67
C PRO A 74 8.78 0.11 12.07
N ASN A 75 9.51 0.70 11.13
CA ASN A 75 10.92 0.41 11.01
C ASN A 75 11.49 0.77 12.39
N ARG A 76 11.66 -0.23 13.26
CA ARG A 76 12.63 -0.11 14.34
C ARG A 76 14.00 -0.23 13.66
N PRO A 77 14.76 0.86 13.48
CA PRO A 77 16.19 0.68 13.41
C PRO A 77 16.61 0.23 14.81
N ASP A 78 17.13 -0.98 14.93
CA ASP A 78 18.07 -1.26 16.01
C ASP A 78 19.36 -0.50 15.64
N LEU A 79 19.43 0.76 16.07
CA LEU A 79 20.60 1.62 16.21
C LEU A 79 20.34 2.63 17.33
#